data_AF-A0A1G2YMM1-F1
#
_entry.id   AF-A0A1G2YMM1-F1
#
_cell.length_a   1.000
_cell.length_b   1.000
_cell.length_c   1.000
_cell.angle_alpha   90.00
_cell.angle_beta   90.00
_cell.angle_gamma   90.00
#
_symmetry.space_group_name_H-M   'P 1'
#
loop_
_entity.id
_entity.type
_entity.pdbx_description
1 polymer ?
#
loop_
_entity_poly.entity_id
_entity_poly.type
_entity_poly.pdbx_seq_one_letter_code
_entity_poly.pdbx_strand_id
1 'polypeptide(L)'
;MSTPRNLERGSLKIKTGYLKSGMDIMDQGRILLKLICDKIGLGTLKLDTFDERLCLQKKIYCVQMAGLDLGYRYNWHIKGPYCPALTRVTFLLKEDIENDGKDLKKYILSSEADASIETAKGLWNIPHGARETAWLELLVSLHYLKTIAYWPKGIATKKEVIARLLDLKPAFKDKTNLIDQAWERLREFGLLDKRSLA
;
A
#
# COMPACT_ATOMS: atom_id res chain seq x y z
N MET A 1 -4.64 6.61 -33.17
CA MET A 1 -4.85 7.77 -32.30
C MET A 1 -5.19 7.26 -30.92
N SER A 2 -4.21 7.24 -30.02
CA SER A 2 -4.37 6.70 -28.66
C SER A 2 -4.67 7.83 -27.70
N THR A 3 -5.86 7.80 -27.10
CA THR A 3 -6.25 8.65 -25.98
C THR A 3 -5.31 8.43 -24.79
N PRO A 4 -4.79 9.49 -24.14
CA PRO A 4 -4.09 9.33 -22.88
C PRO A 4 -5.11 8.89 -21.81
N ARG A 5 -4.86 7.74 -21.17
CA ARG A 5 -5.56 7.35 -19.94
C ARG A 5 -5.10 8.32 -18.85
N ASN A 6 -5.91 9.32 -18.53
CA ASN A 6 -5.75 10.12 -17.32
C ASN A 6 -5.89 9.19 -16.11
N LEU A 7 -4.75 8.74 -15.58
CA LEU A 7 -4.67 8.17 -14.25
C LEU A 7 -4.81 9.34 -13.27
N GLU A 8 -6.02 9.58 -12.77
CA GLU A 8 -6.25 10.53 -11.70
C GLU A 8 -5.45 10.07 -10.47
N ARG A 9 -4.38 10.81 -10.11
CA ARG A 9 -3.70 10.64 -8.82
C ARG A 9 -4.72 10.85 -7.70
N GLY A 10 -4.77 9.94 -6.74
CA GLY A 10 -5.66 9.93 -5.56
C GLY A 10 -6.79 10.95 -5.55
N SER A 11 -7.99 10.57 -6.02
CA SER A 11 -9.12 11.50 -6.13
C SER A 11 -9.77 11.77 -4.76
N LEU A 12 -9.37 12.88 -4.13
CA LEU A 12 -10.09 13.50 -3.01
C LEU A 12 -11.31 14.26 -3.54
N LYS A 13 -12.49 14.08 -2.92
CA LYS A 13 -13.67 14.92 -3.18
C LYS A 13 -13.97 15.77 -1.93
N ILE A 14 -14.16 17.07 -2.12
CA ILE A 14 -14.55 18.01 -1.05
C ILE A 14 -16.08 18.06 -0.99
N LYS A 15 -16.69 17.91 0.20
CA LYS A 15 -18.16 17.86 0.33
C LYS A 15 -18.87 19.18 0.04
N THR A 16 -18.22 20.34 0.15
CA THR A 16 -18.82 21.67 -0.09
C THR A 16 -17.75 22.72 -0.43
N GLY A 17 -18.10 23.68 -1.30
CA GLY A 17 -17.19 24.63 -1.95
C GLY A 17 -16.35 25.56 -1.06
N TYR A 18 -15.24 25.99 -1.68
CA TYR A 18 -14.27 27.05 -1.34
C TYR A 18 -13.62 27.07 0.05
N LEU A 19 -12.29 26.98 0.07
CA LEU A 19 -11.44 27.38 1.20
C LEU A 19 -10.85 28.78 0.95
N LYS A 20 -11.07 29.70 1.90
CA LYS A 20 -10.35 30.98 1.97
C LYS A 20 -8.89 30.74 2.33
N SER A 21 -8.01 31.47 1.66
CA SER A 21 -6.56 31.56 1.89
C SER A 21 -6.24 31.96 3.35
N GLY A 22 -5.32 31.23 4.01
CA GLY A 22 -4.70 31.70 5.26
C GLY A 22 -4.61 30.75 6.47
N MET A 23 -4.51 29.42 6.30
CA MET A 23 -4.09 28.52 7.38
C MET A 23 -2.97 27.62 6.86
N ASP A 24 -1.98 27.29 7.69
CA ASP A 24 -1.00 26.26 7.37
C ASP A 24 -1.71 24.89 7.41
N ILE A 25 -2.26 24.56 6.24
CA ILE A 25 -3.18 23.46 6.00
C ILE A 25 -2.34 22.18 5.93
N MET A 26 -2.78 21.14 6.66
CA MET A 26 -2.29 19.78 6.40
C MET A 26 -2.46 19.54 4.89
N ASP A 27 -1.36 19.29 4.18
CA ASP A 27 -1.44 19.22 2.73
C ASP A 27 -2.45 18.14 2.29
N GLN A 28 -3.00 18.29 1.08
CA GLN A 28 -4.02 17.37 0.56
C GLN A 28 -3.56 15.90 0.61
N GLY A 29 -2.27 15.62 0.43
CA GLY A 29 -1.72 14.28 0.53
C GLY A 29 -1.81 13.69 1.94
N ARG A 30 -1.52 14.48 2.97
CA ARG A 30 -1.65 14.07 4.38
C ARG A 30 -3.12 13.85 4.78
N ILE A 31 -4.04 14.68 4.29
CA ILE A 31 -5.48 14.48 4.48
C ILE A 31 -5.93 13.16 3.84
N LEU A 32 -5.54 12.92 2.59
CA LEU A 32 -5.86 11.67 1.90
C LEU A 32 -5.31 10.46 2.65
N LEU A 33 -4.04 10.51 3.06
CA LEU A 33 -3.41 9.44 3.82
C LEU A 33 -4.16 9.17 5.14
N LYS A 34 -4.59 10.21 5.84
CA LYS A 34 -5.38 10.06 7.08
C LYS A 34 -6.69 9.32 6.84
N LEU A 35 -7.46 9.72 5.83
CA LEU A 35 -8.74 9.07 5.50
C LEU A 35 -8.53 7.61 5.13
N ILE A 36 -7.46 7.29 4.39
CA ILE A 36 -7.10 5.91 4.06
C ILE A 36 -6.75 5.14 5.33
N CYS A 37 -5.88 5.68 6.18
CA CYS A 37 -5.50 5.09 7.46
C CYS A 37 -6.72 4.78 8.33
N ASP A 38 -7.69 5.70 8.41
CA ASP A 38 -8.95 5.48 9.12
C ASP A 38 -9.73 4.29 8.54
N LYS A 39 -9.89 4.24 7.21
CA LYS A 39 -10.62 3.16 6.55
C LYS A 39 -9.97 1.79 6.67
N ILE A 40 -8.65 1.72 6.81
CA ILE A 40 -7.89 0.46 6.90
C ILE A 40 -7.55 0.05 8.34
N GLY A 41 -8.12 0.75 9.34
CA GLY A 41 -7.95 0.41 10.76
C GLY A 41 -6.62 0.87 11.37
N LEU A 42 -5.95 1.85 10.75
CA LEU A 42 -4.70 2.47 11.21
C LEU A 42 -4.89 3.94 11.65
N GLY A 43 -6.12 4.35 11.94
CA GLY A 43 -6.48 5.76 12.18
C GLY A 43 -5.77 6.44 13.36
N THR A 44 -5.33 5.66 14.35
CA THR A 44 -4.58 6.14 15.52
C THR A 44 -3.08 6.26 15.27
N LEU A 45 -2.58 5.76 14.12
CA LEU A 45 -1.16 5.77 13.76
C LEU A 45 -0.23 5.36 14.92
N LYS A 46 -0.44 4.15 15.44
CA LYS A 46 0.55 3.54 16.32
C LYS A 46 1.83 3.30 15.50
N LEU A 47 2.90 4.03 15.81
CA LEU A 47 4.18 4.00 15.09
C LEU A 47 5.36 3.71 16.03
N ASP A 48 5.06 3.30 17.26
CA ASP A 48 6.04 3.23 18.36
C ASP A 48 6.99 2.06 18.14
N THR A 49 6.46 0.94 17.63
CA THR A 49 7.26 -0.25 17.31
C THR A 49 7.63 -0.33 15.83
N PHE A 50 8.71 -1.06 15.55
CA PHE A 50 9.13 -1.32 14.17
C PHE A 50 8.09 -2.13 13.38
N ASP A 51 7.44 -3.11 14.03
CA ASP A 51 6.44 -3.97 13.39
C ASP A 51 5.17 -3.19 13.01
N GLU A 52 4.73 -2.24 13.84
CA GLU A 52 3.60 -1.37 13.51
C GLU A 52 3.91 -0.50 12.28
N ARG A 53 5.11 0.08 12.20
CA ARG A 53 5.56 0.85 11.04
C ARG A 53 5.62 -0.01 9.78
N LEU A 54 6.08 -1.27 9.89
CA LEU A 54 6.08 -2.20 8.76
C LEU A 54 4.66 -2.57 8.31
N CYS A 55 3.75 -2.83 9.25
CA CYS A 55 2.36 -3.14 8.94
C CYS A 55 1.71 -1.99 8.15
N LEU A 56 1.90 -0.74 8.59
CA LEU A 56 1.45 0.44 7.85
C LEU A 56 2.03 0.47 6.44
N GLN A 57 3.36 0.35 6.31
CA GLN A 57 4.04 0.34 5.01
C GLN A 57 3.45 -0.70 4.06
N LYS A 58 3.15 -1.91 4.57
CA LYS A 58 2.61 -2.98 3.73
C LYS A 58 1.15 -2.74 3.37
N LYS A 59 0.31 -2.26 4.29
CA LYS A 59 -1.09 -1.95 4.01
C LYS A 59 -1.24 -0.81 3.00
N ILE A 60 -0.42 0.25 3.11
CA ILE A 60 -0.42 1.34 2.12
C ILE A 60 0.10 0.86 0.76
N TYR A 61 1.10 -0.03 0.72
CA TYR A 61 1.52 -0.67 -0.52
C TYR A 61 0.36 -1.46 -1.17
N CYS A 62 -0.39 -2.25 -0.39
CA CYS A 62 -1.56 -2.98 -0.87
C CYS A 62 -2.63 -2.05 -1.46
N VAL A 63 -2.86 -0.88 -0.85
CA VAL A 63 -3.78 0.14 -1.38
C VAL A 63 -3.29 0.69 -2.73
N GLN A 64 -2.00 1.00 -2.88
CA GLN A 64 -1.47 1.47 -4.16
C GLN A 64 -1.53 0.40 -5.26
N MET A 65 -1.14 -0.84 -4.94
CA MET A 65 -1.19 -1.91 -5.94
C MET A 65 -2.62 -2.28 -6.33
N ALA A 66 -3.61 -2.06 -5.45
CA ALA A 66 -5.03 -2.25 -5.75
C ALA A 66 -5.62 -1.19 -6.70
N GLY A 67 -4.88 -0.12 -7.02
CA GLY A 67 -5.28 0.85 -8.04
C GLY A 67 -5.26 2.32 -7.60
N LEU A 68 -4.99 2.61 -6.33
CA LEU A 68 -4.98 3.98 -5.81
C LEU A 68 -3.56 4.56 -5.75
N ASP A 69 -3.10 5.26 -6.80
CA ASP A 69 -1.78 5.91 -6.79
C ASP A 69 -1.74 7.07 -5.77
N LEU A 70 -0.98 6.90 -4.68
CA LEU A 70 -0.72 7.91 -3.66
C LEU A 70 0.61 8.63 -3.89
N GLY A 71 1.33 8.30 -4.96
CA GLY A 71 2.63 8.88 -5.29
C GLY A 71 3.80 8.30 -4.49
N TYR A 72 3.57 7.31 -3.61
CA TYR A 72 4.66 6.65 -2.91
C TYR A 72 5.37 5.67 -3.84
N ARG A 73 6.70 5.68 -3.79
CA ARG A 73 7.56 4.80 -4.58
C ARG A 73 8.37 3.92 -3.65
N TYR A 74 8.23 2.61 -3.82
CA TYR A 74 8.83 1.63 -2.95
C TYR A 74 10.14 1.08 -3.54
N ASN A 75 11.10 0.82 -2.65
CA ASN A 75 12.33 0.12 -2.98
C ASN A 75 12.44 -1.16 -2.17
N TRP A 76 13.26 -2.09 -2.63
CA TRP A 76 13.53 -3.32 -1.88
C TRP A 76 14.33 -3.02 -0.61
N HIS A 77 13.82 -3.46 0.54
CA HIS A 77 14.48 -3.37 1.85
C HIS A 77 14.53 -4.77 2.50
N ILE A 78 15.26 -4.93 3.61
CA ILE A 78 15.45 -6.24 4.28
C ILE A 78 14.10 -6.91 4.63
N LYS A 79 13.06 -6.11 4.91
CA LYS A 79 11.67 -6.55 5.17
C LYS A 79 10.77 -6.45 3.93
N GLY A 80 11.35 -6.54 2.74
CA GLY A 80 10.65 -6.40 1.46
C GLY A 80 10.42 -4.93 1.09
N PRO A 81 9.44 -4.61 0.22
CA PRO A 81 9.15 -3.25 -0.24
C PRO A 81 8.99 -2.24 0.90
N TYR A 82 9.70 -1.11 0.83
CA TYR A 82 9.62 -0.04 1.83
C TYR A 82 9.74 1.34 1.17
N CYS A 83 8.99 2.31 1.68
CA CYS A 83 9.02 3.69 1.21
C CYS A 83 9.43 4.64 2.35
N PRO A 84 10.69 5.13 2.38
CA PRO A 84 11.14 6.09 3.40
C PRO A 84 10.32 7.38 3.42
N ALA A 85 9.86 7.85 2.26
CA ALA A 85 9.04 9.04 2.15
C ALA A 85 7.68 8.87 2.86
N LEU A 86 7.05 7.70 2.74
CA LEU A 86 5.82 7.38 3.48
C LEU A 86 6.07 7.43 4.99
N THR A 87 7.18 6.87 5.48
CA THR A 87 7.52 6.93 6.91
C THR A 87 7.60 8.36 7.42
N ARG A 88 8.33 9.23 6.71
CA ARG A 88 8.42 10.66 7.06
C ARG A 88 7.03 11.30 7.12
N VAL A 89 6.19 11.07 6.12
CA VAL A 89 4.84 11.65 6.07
C VAL A 89 3.95 11.11 7.20
N THR A 90 4.08 9.84 7.57
CA THR A 90 3.28 9.26 8.66
C THR A 90 3.64 9.81 10.03
N PHE A 91 4.91 10.16 10.28
CA PHE A 91 5.30 10.83 11.52
C PHE A 91 4.75 12.25 11.60
N LEU A 92 4.86 13.03 10.51
CA LEU A 92 4.23 14.35 10.43
C LEU A 92 2.71 14.26 10.61
N LEU A 93 2.07 13.24 10.04
CA LEU A 93 0.64 13.03 10.21
C LEU A 93 0.27 12.64 11.65
N LYS A 94 1.11 11.87 12.35
CA LYS A 94 0.92 11.56 13.79
C LYS A 94 0.97 12.86 14.62
N GLU A 95 1.97 13.70 14.38
CA GLU A 95 2.10 15.01 15.03
C GLU A 95 0.88 15.91 14.74
N ASP A 96 0.41 15.96 13.48
CA ASP A 96 -0.78 16.74 13.11
C ASP A 96 -2.05 16.26 13.86
N ILE A 97 -2.20 14.95 14.09
CA ILE A 97 -3.33 14.37 14.83
C ILE A 97 -3.26 14.73 16.32
N GLU A 98 -2.08 14.60 16.92
CA GLU A 98 -1.84 14.85 18.34
C GLU A 98 -2.01 16.33 18.70
N ASN A 99 -1.61 17.23 17.79
CA ASN A 99 -1.55 18.66 18.09
C ASN A 99 -2.86 19.42 17.82
N ASP A 100 -3.74 18.99 16.91
CA ASP A 100 -4.92 19.82 16.62
C ASP A 100 -6.09 19.15 15.88
N GLY A 101 -6.21 17.81 15.93
CA GLY A 101 -7.40 17.04 15.53
C GLY A 101 -8.33 17.73 14.52
N LYS A 102 -7.81 18.10 13.33
CA LYS A 102 -8.51 19.01 12.42
C LYS A 102 -9.86 18.42 12.04
N ASP A 103 -10.86 19.27 11.79
CA ASP A 103 -12.17 18.83 11.32
C ASP A 103 -12.08 18.27 9.87
N LEU A 104 -11.69 17.01 9.78
CA LEU A 104 -11.58 16.26 8.53
C LEU A 104 -12.95 15.83 7.98
N LYS A 105 -14.06 16.11 8.70
CA LYS A 105 -15.42 15.67 8.33
C LYS A 105 -15.89 16.25 6.98
N LYS A 106 -15.23 17.30 6.48
CA LYS A 106 -15.51 17.91 5.17
C LYS A 106 -14.89 17.18 3.97
N TYR A 107 -13.98 16.25 4.20
CA TYR A 107 -13.33 15.47 3.14
C TYR A 107 -13.89 14.06 3.09
N ILE A 108 -14.10 13.55 1.88
CA ILE A 108 -14.46 12.16 1.66
C ILE A 108 -13.58 11.56 0.57
N LEU A 109 -13.37 10.25 0.67
CA LEU A 109 -12.78 9.47 -0.40
C LEU A 109 -13.78 9.35 -1.56
N SER A 110 -13.25 9.31 -2.78
CA SER A 110 -14.05 8.99 -3.95
C SER A 110 -14.52 7.52 -3.92
N SER A 111 -15.56 7.20 -4.69
CA SER A 111 -16.03 5.83 -4.89
C SER A 111 -14.93 4.92 -5.44
N GLU A 112 -14.06 5.45 -6.28
CA GLU A 112 -12.95 4.74 -6.90
C GLU A 112 -11.85 4.43 -5.87
N ALA A 113 -11.54 5.39 -5.00
CA ALA A 113 -10.62 5.18 -3.88
C ALA A 113 -11.17 4.15 -2.89
N ASP A 114 -12.47 4.22 -2.59
CA ASP A 114 -13.14 3.24 -1.73
C ASP A 114 -13.10 1.83 -2.31
N ALA A 115 -13.40 1.66 -3.60
CA ALA A 115 -13.30 0.36 -4.27
C ALA A 115 -11.86 -0.21 -4.22
N SER A 116 -10.85 0.65 -4.38
CA SER A 116 -9.44 0.25 -4.27
C SER A 116 -9.07 -0.18 -2.85
N ILE A 117 -9.59 0.51 -1.84
CA ILE A 117 -9.37 0.17 -0.42
C ILE A 117 -10.04 -1.15 -0.07
N GLU A 118 -11.27 -1.40 -0.52
CA GLU A 118 -11.96 -2.67 -0.27
C GLU A 118 -11.27 -3.84 -0.99
N THR A 119 -10.77 -3.61 -2.21
CA THR A 119 -9.91 -4.56 -2.91
C THR A 119 -8.65 -4.87 -2.08
N ALA A 120 -7.98 -3.84 -1.54
CA ALA A 120 -6.80 -4.02 -0.70
C ALA A 120 -7.11 -4.82 0.59
N LYS A 121 -8.24 -4.54 1.25
CA LYS A 121 -8.70 -5.29 2.43
C LYS A 121 -8.93 -6.77 2.12
N GLY A 122 -9.50 -7.09 0.96
CA GLY A 122 -9.72 -8.47 0.53
C GLY A 122 -8.43 -9.31 0.41
N LEU A 123 -7.28 -8.66 0.22
CA LEU A 123 -5.97 -9.34 0.21
C LEU A 123 -5.51 -9.75 1.60
N TRP A 124 -5.96 -9.04 2.64
CA TRP A 124 -5.48 -9.23 4.00
C TRP A 124 -6.15 -10.39 4.73
N ASN A 125 -7.12 -11.09 4.12
CA ASN A 125 -7.69 -12.29 4.72
C ASN A 125 -6.57 -13.33 4.87
N ILE A 126 -6.17 -13.54 6.12
CA ILE A 126 -4.99 -14.30 6.50
C ILE A 126 -5.33 -15.80 6.41
N PRO A 127 -4.50 -16.62 5.75
CA PRO A 127 -4.62 -18.07 5.84
C PRO A 127 -4.53 -18.58 7.28
N HIS A 128 -5.26 -19.66 7.58
CA HIS A 128 -5.24 -20.27 8.90
C HIS A 128 -3.80 -20.59 9.35
N GLY A 129 -3.42 -20.14 10.55
CA GLY A 129 -2.10 -20.36 11.14
C GLY A 129 -1.00 -19.39 10.67
N ALA A 130 -1.27 -18.48 9.74
CA ALA A 130 -0.30 -17.46 9.34
C ALA A 130 -0.37 -16.21 10.25
N ARG A 131 0.77 -15.55 10.45
CA ARG A 131 0.84 -14.24 11.12
C ARG A 131 0.57 -13.14 10.09
N GLU A 132 -0.19 -12.10 10.48
CA GLU A 132 -0.52 -10.96 9.60
C GLU A 132 0.73 -10.34 8.98
N THR A 133 1.76 -10.07 9.79
CA THR A 133 3.00 -9.44 9.33
C THR A 133 3.73 -10.27 8.27
N ALA A 134 3.79 -11.59 8.46
CA ALA A 134 4.40 -12.50 7.50
C ALA A 134 3.57 -12.60 6.20
N TRP A 135 2.24 -12.62 6.32
CA TRP A 135 1.32 -12.64 5.18
C TRP A 135 1.43 -11.37 4.33
N LEU A 136 1.36 -10.21 4.97
CA LEU A 136 1.53 -8.91 4.31
C LEU A 136 2.90 -8.78 3.66
N GLU A 137 3.98 -9.14 4.37
CA GLU A 137 5.33 -9.11 3.81
C GLU A 137 5.45 -10.00 2.58
N LEU A 138 4.85 -11.19 2.60
CA LEU A 138 4.87 -12.12 1.49
C LEU A 138 4.12 -11.60 0.26
N LEU A 139 2.88 -11.13 0.44
CA LEU A 139 2.06 -10.56 -0.63
C LEU A 139 2.80 -9.44 -1.36
N VAL A 140 3.26 -8.43 -0.62
CA VAL A 140 3.90 -7.26 -1.22
C VAL A 140 5.27 -7.60 -1.80
N SER A 141 6.00 -8.56 -1.22
CA SER A 141 7.30 -9.01 -1.76
C SER A 141 7.13 -9.74 -3.09
N LEU A 142 6.20 -10.68 -3.19
CA LEU A 142 5.90 -11.41 -4.43
C LEU A 142 5.45 -10.44 -5.53
N HIS A 143 4.51 -9.55 -5.18
CA HIS A 143 4.03 -8.55 -6.12
C HIS A 143 5.16 -7.64 -6.60
N TYR A 144 5.96 -7.05 -5.69
CA TYR A 144 7.09 -6.19 -6.06
C TYR A 144 8.10 -6.91 -6.97
N LEU A 145 8.49 -8.13 -6.60
CA LEU A 145 9.40 -8.91 -7.41
C LEU A 145 8.82 -9.21 -8.78
N LYS A 146 7.51 -9.44 -8.92
CA LYS A 146 6.87 -9.71 -10.20
C LYS A 146 6.69 -8.45 -11.07
N THR A 147 6.36 -7.30 -10.48
CA THR A 147 5.81 -6.16 -11.23
C THR A 147 6.71 -4.92 -11.24
N ILE A 148 7.68 -4.82 -10.33
CA ILE A 148 8.54 -3.63 -10.18
C ILE A 148 10.02 -4.00 -10.34
N ALA A 149 10.46 -5.13 -9.77
CA ALA A 149 11.86 -5.50 -9.81
C ALA A 149 12.35 -5.70 -11.25
N TYR A 150 13.61 -5.33 -11.48
CA TYR A 150 14.26 -5.57 -12.77
C TYR A 150 14.56 -7.06 -12.97
N TRP A 151 14.30 -7.52 -14.19
CA TRP A 151 14.59 -8.86 -14.68
C TRP A 151 15.22 -8.77 -16.08
N PRO A 152 16.43 -9.33 -16.28
CA PRO A 152 17.14 -9.22 -17.56
C PRO A 152 16.36 -9.76 -18.76
N LYS A 153 15.55 -10.81 -18.54
CA LYS A 153 14.77 -11.49 -19.58
C LYS A 153 13.36 -10.91 -19.79
N GLY A 154 13.05 -9.77 -19.17
CA GLY A 154 11.72 -9.15 -19.25
C GLY A 154 10.76 -9.64 -18.16
N ILE A 155 9.60 -10.18 -18.53
CA ILE A 155 8.57 -10.56 -17.54
C ILE A 155 8.97 -11.86 -16.84
N ALA A 156 9.19 -11.80 -15.53
CA ALA A 156 9.54 -12.97 -14.74
C ALA A 156 8.38 -13.95 -14.56
N THR A 157 8.70 -15.24 -14.61
CA THR A 157 7.78 -16.34 -14.30
C THR A 157 7.54 -16.47 -12.79
N LYS A 158 6.46 -17.18 -12.39
CA LYS A 158 6.20 -17.54 -10.98
C LYS A 158 7.42 -18.20 -10.33
N LYS A 159 8.04 -19.16 -11.04
CA LYS A 159 9.19 -19.91 -10.55
C LYS A 159 10.40 -19.01 -10.29
N GLU A 160 10.71 -18.09 -11.20
CA GLU A 160 11.82 -17.15 -11.03
C GLU A 160 11.57 -16.18 -9.87
N VAL A 161 10.35 -15.65 -9.75
CA VAL A 161 9.98 -14.77 -8.64
C VAL A 161 10.09 -15.49 -7.29
N ILE A 162 9.59 -16.71 -7.19
CA ILE A 162 9.68 -17.51 -5.95
C ILE A 162 11.15 -17.84 -5.64
N ALA A 163 11.95 -18.25 -6.62
CA ALA A 163 13.37 -18.51 -6.40
C ALA A 163 14.08 -17.28 -5.81
N ARG A 164 13.89 -16.10 -6.42
CA ARG A 164 14.47 -14.84 -5.91
C ARG A 164 13.92 -14.44 -4.54
N LEU A 165 12.64 -14.69 -4.27
CA LEU A 165 12.08 -14.49 -2.94
C LEU A 165 12.81 -15.34 -1.90
N LEU A 166 13.04 -16.63 -2.18
CA LEU A 166 13.68 -17.56 -1.24
C LEU A 166 15.17 -17.27 -1.02
N ASP A 167 15.85 -16.73 -2.03
CA ASP A 167 17.22 -16.25 -1.90
C ASP A 167 17.30 -15.03 -0.98
N LEU A 168 16.38 -14.07 -1.18
CA LEU A 168 16.34 -12.83 -0.39
C LEU A 168 15.72 -13.02 1.00
N LYS A 169 14.86 -14.03 1.16
CA LYS A 169 14.09 -14.30 2.38
C LYS A 169 14.07 -15.79 2.70
N PRO A 170 15.20 -16.35 3.20
CA PRO A 170 15.30 -17.77 3.54
C PRO A 170 14.25 -18.26 4.55
N ALA A 171 13.71 -17.36 5.39
CA ALA A 171 12.64 -17.67 6.36
C ALA A 171 11.31 -18.12 5.73
N PHE A 172 11.18 -18.08 4.40
CA PHE A 172 10.03 -18.62 3.66
C PHE A 172 10.31 -19.97 2.96
N LYS A 173 11.53 -20.54 3.06
CA LYS A 173 11.90 -21.79 2.36
C LYS A 173 10.96 -22.95 2.67
N ASP A 174 10.56 -23.11 3.93
CA ASP A 174 9.67 -24.20 4.36
C ASP A 174 8.18 -23.80 4.32
N LYS A 175 7.85 -22.69 3.66
CA LYS A 175 6.49 -22.11 3.62
C LYS A 175 5.88 -22.14 2.22
N THR A 176 6.18 -23.17 1.42
CA THR A 176 5.74 -23.29 0.03
C THR A 176 4.22 -23.14 -0.12
N ASN A 177 3.43 -23.80 0.74
CA ASN A 177 1.98 -23.67 0.72
C ASN A 177 1.50 -22.22 0.93
N LEU A 178 2.16 -21.48 1.84
CA LEU A 178 1.82 -20.07 2.08
C LEU A 178 2.22 -19.17 0.90
N ILE A 179 3.37 -19.44 0.28
CA ILE A 179 3.83 -18.76 -0.94
C ILE A 179 2.83 -18.96 -2.08
N ASP A 180 2.39 -20.20 -2.29
CA ASP A 180 1.39 -20.50 -3.31
C ASP A 180 0.09 -19.77 -3.01
N GLN A 181 -0.45 -19.86 -1.80
CA GLN A 181 -1.67 -19.13 -1.43
C GLN A 181 -1.55 -17.61 -1.64
N ALA A 182 -0.41 -17.00 -1.32
CA ALA A 182 -0.16 -15.58 -1.58
C ALA A 182 -0.12 -15.27 -3.08
N TRP A 183 0.53 -16.12 -3.88
CA TRP A 183 0.56 -15.97 -5.33
C TRP A 183 -0.83 -16.07 -5.94
N GLU A 184 -1.59 -17.10 -5.58
CA GLU A 184 -2.95 -17.32 -6.07
C GLU A 184 -3.85 -16.15 -5.68
N ARG A 185 -3.72 -15.64 -4.44
CA ARG A 185 -4.43 -14.44 -3.99
C ARG A 185 -4.14 -13.22 -4.86
N LEU A 186 -2.88 -12.95 -5.17
CA LEU A 186 -2.51 -11.83 -6.05
C LEU A 186 -3.08 -12.02 -7.47
N ARG A 187 -3.14 -13.26 -7.95
CA ARG A 187 -3.70 -13.59 -9.26
C ARG A 187 -5.21 -13.40 -9.31
N GLU A 188 -5.94 -13.87 -8.29
CA GLU A 188 -7.40 -13.73 -8.16
C GLU A 188 -7.83 -12.26 -8.20
N PHE A 189 -7.02 -11.38 -7.61
CA PHE A 189 -7.24 -9.94 -7.61
C PHE A 189 -6.68 -9.23 -8.86
N GLY A 190 -6.11 -9.98 -9.82
CA GLY A 190 -5.61 -9.45 -11.08
C GLY A 190 -4.40 -8.51 -10.94
N LEU A 191 -3.53 -8.76 -9.96
CA LEU A 191 -2.43 -7.87 -9.57
C LEU A 191 -1.06 -8.27 -10.14
N LEU A 192 -0.93 -9.42 -10.80
CA LEU A 192 0.37 -9.93 -11.28
C LEU A 192 0.71 -9.52 -12.72
N ASP A 193 -0.29 -9.08 -13.48
CA ASP A 193 -0.17 -8.81 -14.93
C ASP A 193 -0.20 -7.32 -15.27
N LYS A 194 -0.46 -6.46 -14.28
CA LYS A 194 -0.48 -5.00 -14.44
C LYS A 194 0.85 -4.41 -13.98
N ARG A 195 1.28 -3.32 -14.63
CA ARG A 195 2.36 -2.48 -14.07
C ARG A 195 1.85 -1.89 -12.75
N SER A 196 2.67 -2.02 -11.71
CA SER A 196 2.32 -1.48 -10.40
C SER A 196 2.39 0.04 -10.35
N LEU A 197 1.52 0.64 -9.54
CA LEU A 197 1.56 2.06 -9.14
C LEU A 197 2.43 2.29 -7.88
N ALA A 198 2.92 1.21 -7.25
CA ALA A 198 3.72 1.25 -6.04
C ALA A 198 5.22 1.37 -6.28
#